data_AF-A0A971WJL5-F1
#
_entry.id   AF-A0A971WJL5-F1
#
_cell.length_a   1.000
_cell.length_b   1.000
_cell.length_c   1.000
_cell.angle_alpha   90.00
_cell.angle_beta   90.00
_cell.angle_gamma   90.00
#
_symmetry.space_group_name_H-M   'P 1'
#
loop_
_entity.id
_entity.type
_entity.pdbx_description
1 polymer ?
#
loop_
_entity_poly.entity_id
_entity_poly.type
_entity_poly.pdbx_seq_one_letter_code
_entity_poly.pdbx_strand_id
1 'polypeptide(L)' 'MAAEAGFIDVEKETISIGGTDRGVDTAIVVKPAYARNFLDFEIREILAKPRIT' A
#
# COMPACT_ATOMS: atom_id res chain seq x y z
N MET A 1 7.19 3.37 7.71
CA MET A 1 6.24 2.40 7.12
C MET A 1 5.26 1.96 8.20
N ALA A 2 3.96 1.86 7.89
CA ALA A 2 2.93 1.64 8.92
C ALA A 2 2.98 0.24 9.56
N ALA A 3 3.26 -0.82 8.77
CA ALA A 3 3.34 -2.20 9.27
C ALA A 3 4.50 -2.37 10.28
N GLU A 4 5.70 -1.90 9.94
CA GLU A 4 6.88 -1.96 10.82
C GLU A 4 6.71 -1.17 12.12
N ALA A 5 5.93 -0.08 12.08
CA ALA A 5 5.62 0.72 13.26
C ALA A 5 4.50 0.10 14.13
N GLY A 6 3.89 -1.01 13.68
CA GLY A 6 2.77 -1.64 14.38
C GLY A 6 1.45 -0.83 14.31
N PHE A 7 1.33 0.09 13.35
CA PHE A 7 0.14 0.95 13.21
C PHE A 7 -1.00 0.30 12.42
N ILE A 8 -0.71 -0.75 11.66
CA ILE A 8 -1.70 -1.50 10.89
C ILE A 8 -1.53 -3.01 11.16
N ASP A 9 -2.64 -3.73 11.06
CA ASP A 9 -2.69 -5.18 11.17
C ASP A 9 -2.36 -5.80 9.80
N VAL A 10 -1.30 -6.60 9.74
CA VAL A 10 -0.82 -7.23 8.49
C VAL A 10 -1.72 -8.39 8.04
N GLU A 11 -2.56 -8.92 8.92
CA GLU A 11 -3.52 -9.99 8.60
C GLU A 11 -4.81 -9.46 7.95
N LYS A 12 -4.98 -8.12 7.88
CA LYS A 12 -6.14 -7.47 7.28
C LYS A 12 -5.77 -6.71 6.01
N GLU A 13 -6.70 -6.71 5.06
CA GLU A 13 -6.59 -5.83 3.90
C GLU A 13 -6.67 -4.37 4.33
N THR A 14 -5.82 -3.53 3.73
CA THR A 14 -5.70 -2.12 4.06
C THR A 14 -5.61 -1.31 2.77
N ILE A 15 -6.18 -0.09 2.77
CA ILE A 15 -6.02 0.84 1.66
C ILE A 15 -4.71 1.62 1.85
N SER A 16 -3.83 1.55 0.86
CA SER A 16 -2.63 2.37 0.77
C SER A 16 -2.82 3.49 -0.24
N ILE A 17 -2.44 4.71 0.14
CA ILE A 17 -2.50 5.89 -0.71
C ILE A 17 -1.10 6.50 -0.86
N GLY A 18 -0.79 6.99 -2.05
CA GLY A 18 0.48 7.61 -2.39
C GLY A 18 0.35 8.57 -3.57
N GLY A 19 1.39 9.37 -3.81
CA GLY A 19 1.39 10.35 -4.90
C GLY A 19 2.79 10.59 -5.46
N THR A 20 2.86 11.23 -6.62
CA THR A 20 4.10 11.61 -7.29
C THR A 20 4.53 13.03 -6.89
N ASP A 21 5.75 13.21 -6.36
CA ASP A 21 6.30 14.46 -5.78
C ASP A 21 5.49 15.00 -4.57
N ARG A 22 4.26 15.47 -4.82
CA ARG A 22 3.36 16.08 -3.85
C ARG A 22 1.91 15.68 -4.09
N GLY A 23 1.12 15.67 -3.02
CA GLY A 23 -0.28 15.25 -3.08
C GLY A 23 -0.45 13.72 -3.13
N VAL A 24 -1.62 13.28 -3.59
CA VAL A 24 -2.01 11.86 -3.65
C VAL A 24 -2.72 11.62 -4.98
N ASP A 25 -2.18 10.72 -5.80
CA ASP A 25 -2.70 10.40 -7.15
C ASP A 25 -2.97 8.90 -7.35
N THR A 26 -2.56 8.06 -6.39
CA THR A 26 -2.61 6.60 -6.47
C THR A 26 -3.19 6.03 -5.18
N ALA A 27 -4.11 5.06 -5.32
CA ALA A 27 -4.71 4.34 -4.22
C ALA A 27 -4.89 2.86 -4.58
N ILE A 28 -4.53 1.97 -3.65
CA ILE A 28 -4.57 0.52 -3.83
C ILE A 28 -5.10 -0.17 -2.57
N VAL A 29 -5.77 -1.32 -2.74
CA VAL A 29 -6.06 -2.26 -1.65
C VAL A 29 -4.92 -3.28 -1.61
N VAL A 30 -4.33 -3.47 -0.42
CA VAL A 30 -3.18 -4.36 -0.24
C VAL A 30 -3.39 -5.29 0.95
N LYS A 31 -2.82 -6.50 0.84
CA LYS A 31 -2.48 -7.31 2.01
C LYS A 31 -1.04 -6.93 2.40
N PRO A 32 -0.84 -6.21 3.51
CA PRO A 32 0.49 -5.76 3.91
C PRO A 32 1.38 -6.94 4.31
N ALA A 33 2.70 -6.73 4.28
CA ALA A 33 3.66 -7.65 4.86
C ALA A 33 4.77 -6.86 5.54
N TYR A 34 5.46 -7.49 6.50
CA TYR A 34 6.67 -6.92 7.09
C TYR A 34 7.81 -6.92 6.07
N ALA A 35 8.76 -5.99 6.21
CA ALA A 35 9.90 -5.82 5.32
C ALA A 35 10.76 -7.10 5.20
N ARG A 36 10.88 -7.87 6.30
CA ARG A 36 11.57 -9.17 6.31
C ARG A 36 10.91 -10.23 5.41
N ASN A 37 9.62 -10.06 5.13
CA ASN A 37 8.78 -10.97 4.37
C ASN A 37 8.14 -10.23 3.17
N PHE A 38 8.88 -9.32 2.54
CA PHE A 38 8.35 -8.42 1.51
C PHE A 38 7.65 -9.14 0.34
N LEU A 39 8.07 -10.36 0.01
CA LEU A 39 7.46 -11.15 -1.06
C LEU A 39 6.04 -11.64 -0.74
N ASP A 40 5.62 -11.59 0.53
CA ASP A 40 4.25 -11.89 0.97
C ASP A 40 3.31 -10.69 0.79
N PHE A 41 3.84 -9.53 0.38
CA PHE A 41 3.03 -8.34 0.09
C PHE A 41 2.23 -8.55 -1.20
N GLU A 42 0.91 -8.36 -1.12
CA GLU A 42 0.02 -8.58 -2.26
C GLU A 42 -0.80 -7.32 -2.55
N ILE A 43 -0.82 -6.90 -3.82
CA ILE A 43 -1.75 -5.89 -4.32
C ILE A 43 -3.05 -6.61 -4.71
N ARG A 44 -4.14 -6.31 -4.00
CA ARG A 44 -5.46 -6.92 -4.24
C ARG A 44 -6.25 -6.16 -5.28
N GLU A 45 -6.20 -4.84 -5.24
CA GLU A 45 -6.97 -3.97 -6.14
C GLU A 45 -6.24 -2.64 -6.38
N ILE A 46 -6.41 -2.09 -7.58
CA ILE A 46 -5.99 -0.73 -7.92
C ILE A 46 -7.25 0.15 -8.00
N LEU A 47 -7.42 1.04 -7.03
CA LEU A 47 -8.58 1.94 -6.95
C LEU A 47 -8.40 3.16 -7.85
N ALA A 48 -7.20 3.74 -7.84
CA ALA A 48 -6.83 4.88 -8.66
C ALA A 48 -5.34 4.83 -8.98
N LYS A 49 -4.98 5.26 -10.19
CA LYS A 49 -3.59 5.52 -10.60
C LYS A 49 -3.56 6.56 -11.72
N PRO A 50 -2.47 7.33 -11.88
CA PRO A 50 -2.26 8.14 -13.06
C PRO A 50 -2.30 7.30 -14.35
N ARG A 51 -2.88 7.87 -15.41
CA ARG A 51 -2.85 7.26 -16.75
C ARG A 51 -1.50 7.51 -17.44
N ILE A 52 -0.93 8.68 -17.20
CA ILE A 52 0.36 9.17 -17.70
C ILE A 52 1.00 9.92 -16.53
N THR A 53 2.31 9.77 -16.37
CA THR A 53 3.10 10.42 -15.33
C THR A 53 4.28 11.10 -16.00
#